data_AF-A0A969K875-F1
#
_entry.id   AF-A0A969K875-F1
#
_cell.length_a   1.000
_cell.length_b   1.000
_cell.length_c   1.000
_cell.angle_alpha   90.00
_cell.angle_beta   90.00
_cell.angle_gamma   90.00
#
_symmetry.space_group_name_H-M   'P 1'
#
loop_
_entity.id
_entity.type
_entity.pdbx_description
1 polymer ?
#
loop_
_entity_poly.entity_id
_entity_poly.type
_entity_poly.pdbx_seq_one_letter_code
_entity_poly.pdbx_strand_id
1 'polypeptide(L)'
;MSSTTSHDPLAELHAQAQSSLDEGDAQAARQVWEAILQIDPEHAGAQAGLHRLDGGTGAAPEFASGDDALRRAAIARAREKISLDRIEEAHGLLQELEEEHPGDPEVAMLLAQTESRMPPPQAFAPASPAGSDIGLDLDVGPRRVRHRERPS
;
A
#
# COMPACT_ATOMS: atom_id res chain seq x y z
N MET A 1 19.42 7.74 54.73
CA MET A 1 18.77 7.94 53.42
C MET A 1 19.67 8.83 52.60
N SER A 2 20.36 8.28 51.62
CA SER A 2 20.82 8.94 50.39
C SER A 2 21.15 7.81 49.44
N SER A 3 20.29 7.60 48.45
CA SER A 3 20.40 6.55 47.46
C SER A 3 21.67 6.74 46.66
N THR A 4 22.48 5.68 46.58
CA THR A 4 23.55 5.54 45.61
C THR A 4 22.89 5.55 44.23
N THR A 5 22.82 6.71 43.59
CA THR A 5 22.52 6.81 42.17
C THR A 5 23.70 6.13 41.47
N SER A 6 23.57 4.82 41.21
CA SER A 6 24.37 4.16 40.19
C SER A 6 24.20 4.98 38.94
N HIS A 7 25.26 5.68 38.54
CA HIS A 7 25.28 6.47 37.33
C HIS A 7 25.40 5.45 36.19
N ASP A 8 24.26 4.93 35.76
CA ASP A 8 24.15 4.05 34.61
C ASP A 8 24.32 4.92 33.35
N PRO A 9 25.47 4.87 32.66
CA PRO A 9 25.76 5.77 31.54
C PRO A 9 24.76 5.56 30.38
N LEU A 10 24.19 4.37 30.27
CA LEU A 10 23.13 4.04 29.30
C LEU A 10 21.83 4.80 29.57
N ALA A 11 21.47 4.99 30.85
CA ALA A 11 20.24 5.69 31.21
C ALA A 11 20.36 7.20 30.95
N GLU A 12 21.54 7.78 31.17
CA GLU A 12 21.81 9.18 30.86
C GLU A 12 21.83 9.43 29.35
N LEU A 13 22.51 8.57 28.58
CA LEU A 13 22.48 8.64 27.13
C LEU A 13 21.06 8.49 26.57
N HIS A 14 20.26 7.57 27.13
CA HIS A 14 18.86 7.41 26.72
C HIS A 14 18.04 8.68 26.96
N ALA A 15 18.21 9.33 28.13
CA ALA A 15 17.54 10.59 28.44
C ALA A 15 17.99 11.75 27.53
N GLN A 16 19.28 11.79 27.18
CA GLN A 16 19.85 12.78 26.27
C GLN A 16 19.32 12.63 24.83
N ALA A 17 19.21 11.39 24.35
CA ALA A 17 18.68 11.10 23.02
C ALA A 17 17.19 11.46 22.93
N GLN A 18 16.43 11.20 24.01
CA GLN A 18 15.02 11.58 24.11
C GLN A 18 14.86 13.10 24.05
N SER A 19 15.64 13.84 24.84
CA SER A 19 15.59 15.31 24.86
C SER A 19 15.92 15.91 23.49
N SER A 20 16.89 15.32 22.77
CA SER A 20 17.24 15.75 21.41
C SER A 20 16.08 15.54 20.43
N LEU A 21 15.27 14.48 20.59
CA LEU A 21 14.05 14.26 19.80
C LEU A 21 12.96 15.29 20.13
N ASP A 22 12.77 15.60 21.41
CA ASP A 22 11.78 16.61 21.87
C ASP A 22 12.14 18.02 21.37
N GLU A 23 13.42 18.31 21.21
CA GLU A 23 13.94 19.55 20.61
C GLU A 23 13.87 19.55 19.07
N GLY A 24 13.52 18.41 18.46
CA GLY A 24 13.47 18.23 17.00
C GLY A 24 14.84 18.04 16.35
N ASP A 25 15.90 17.88 17.15
CA ASP A 25 17.25 17.59 16.67
C ASP A 25 17.44 16.08 16.48
N ALA A 26 16.85 15.59 15.39
CA ALA A 26 16.94 14.20 14.97
C ALA A 26 18.39 13.72 14.76
N GLN A 27 19.30 14.62 14.39
CA GLN A 27 20.70 14.29 14.15
C GLN A 27 21.45 14.09 15.46
N ALA A 28 21.26 14.98 16.43
CA ALA A 28 21.81 14.83 17.78
C ALA A 28 21.26 13.56 18.44
N ALA A 29 19.95 13.30 18.34
CA ALA A 29 19.34 12.09 18.85
C ALA A 29 19.96 10.82 18.25
N ARG A 30 20.18 10.78 16.93
CA ARG A 30 20.78 9.63 16.24
C ARG A 30 22.16 9.29 16.79
N GLN A 31 23.04 10.28 16.93
CA GLN A 31 24.40 10.07 17.44
C GLN A 31 24.40 9.46 18.85
N VAL A 32 23.47 9.89 19.70
CA VAL A 32 23.36 9.38 21.07
C VAL A 32 22.81 7.95 21.07
N TRP A 33 21.84 7.63 20.22
CA TRP A 33 21.34 6.25 20.08
C TRP A 33 22.41 5.29 19.55
N GLU A 34 23.23 5.71 18.59
CA GLU A 34 24.38 4.92 18.12
C GLU A 34 25.42 4.69 19.22
N ALA A 35 25.70 5.71 20.02
CA ALA A 35 26.60 5.57 21.17
C ALA A 35 26.08 4.54 22.20
N ILE A 36 24.76 4.47 22.42
CA ILE A 36 24.15 3.45 23.28
C ILE A 36 24.36 2.05 22.69
N LEU A 37 24.16 1.86 21.38
CA LEU A 37 24.36 0.57 20.72
C LEU A 37 25.81 0.13 20.65
N GLN A 38 26.77 1.05 20.71
CA GLN A 38 28.19 0.72 20.85
C GLN A 38 28.52 0.11 22.23
N ILE A 39 27.74 0.45 23.25
CA ILE A 39 27.93 -0.03 24.62
C ILE A 39 27.09 -1.29 24.86
N ASP A 40 25.82 -1.25 24.48
CA ASP A 40 24.88 -2.37 24.54
C ASP A 40 24.18 -2.56 23.17
N PRO A 41 24.71 -3.47 22.33
CA PRO A 41 24.14 -3.75 21.01
C PRO A 41 22.70 -4.28 21.04
N GLU A 42 22.27 -4.88 22.16
CA GLU A 42 20.92 -5.43 22.34
C GLU A 42 19.98 -4.44 23.04
N HIS A 43 20.40 -3.18 23.20
CA HIS A 43 19.62 -2.17 23.89
C HIS A 43 18.33 -1.81 23.13
N ALA A 44 17.22 -2.42 23.56
CA ALA A 44 15.91 -2.30 22.91
C ALA A 44 15.46 -0.84 22.70
N GLY A 45 15.74 0.05 23.66
CA GLY A 45 15.37 1.47 23.55
C GLY A 45 16.13 2.22 22.45
N ALA A 46 17.38 1.85 22.19
CA ALA A 46 18.22 2.53 21.21
C ALA A 46 17.98 2.00 19.80
N GLN A 47 17.73 0.69 19.67
CA GLN A 47 17.25 0.09 18.43
C GLN A 47 15.90 0.72 18.01
N ALA A 48 14.96 0.86 18.96
CA ALA A 48 13.69 1.52 18.69
C ALA A 48 13.83 3.01 18.36
N GLY A 49 14.74 3.73 19.04
CA GLY A 49 15.04 5.13 18.78
C GLY A 49 15.63 5.37 17.39
N LEU A 50 16.61 4.57 16.98
CA LEU A 50 17.14 4.58 15.61
C LEU A 50 16.08 4.19 14.60
N HIS A 51 15.27 3.16 14.86
CA HIS A 51 14.19 2.78 13.94
C HIS A 51 13.12 3.87 13.79
N ARG A 52 12.89 4.73 14.80
CA ARG A 52 12.00 5.90 14.65
C ARG A 52 12.66 7.03 13.85
N LEU A 53 13.97 7.19 13.96
CA LEU A 53 14.75 8.17 13.20
C LEU A 53 15.00 7.75 11.75
N ASP A 54 15.18 6.46 11.51
CA ASP A 54 15.24 5.84 10.18
C ASP A 54 13.83 5.69 9.57
N GLY A 55 12.82 5.39 10.40
CA GLY A 55 11.44 5.10 9.99
C GLY A 55 10.45 6.27 10.05
N GLY A 56 10.92 7.51 10.19
CA GLY A 56 10.14 8.72 9.88
C GLY A 56 9.34 9.33 11.04
N THR A 57 9.91 10.37 11.66
CA THR A 57 9.11 11.53 12.13
C THR A 57 9.54 12.81 11.40
N GLY A 58 9.60 12.70 10.09
CA GLY A 58 8.80 13.53 9.20
C GLY A 58 8.19 12.55 8.20
N ALA A 59 7.07 12.87 7.56
CA ALA A 59 6.60 12.09 6.43
C ALA A 59 7.78 11.73 5.52
N ALA A 60 8.14 10.46 5.44
CA ALA A 60 9.17 9.99 4.54
C ALA A 60 8.45 9.18 3.46
N PRO A 61 8.18 9.76 2.28
CA PRO A 61 7.90 8.99 1.09
C PRO A 61 9.18 8.21 0.74
N GLU A 62 9.31 6.98 1.24
CA GLU A 62 10.46 6.11 0.94
C GLU A 62 10.45 5.59 -0.50
N PHE A 63 9.51 6.07 -1.32
CA PHE A 63 9.66 6.12 -2.78
C PHE A 63 9.10 7.45 -3.28
N ALA A 64 9.86 8.54 -3.14
CA ALA A 64 9.81 9.62 -4.14
C ALA A 64 10.36 9.11 -5.50
N SER A 65 9.85 7.97 -5.97
CA SER A 65 9.85 7.59 -7.37
C SER A 65 8.99 8.62 -8.11
N GLY A 66 9.19 8.77 -9.42
CA GLY A 66 8.35 9.66 -10.23
C GLY A 66 6.84 9.42 -10.04
N ASP A 67 6.48 8.23 -9.55
CA ASP A 67 5.14 7.80 -9.15
C ASP A 67 4.53 8.62 -8.01
N ASP A 68 5.29 9.24 -7.10
CA ASP A 68 4.71 10.03 -6.00
C ASP A 68 4.04 11.32 -6.50
N ALA A 69 4.64 11.96 -7.52
CA ALA A 69 4.06 13.15 -8.16
C ALA A 69 2.83 12.79 -9.01
N LEU A 70 2.90 11.66 -9.73
CA LEU A 70 1.76 11.12 -10.49
C LEU A 70 0.63 10.73 -9.54
N ARG A 71 0.95 10.03 -8.45
CA ARG A 71 0.04 9.68 -7.36
C ARG A 71 -0.62 10.92 -6.79
N ARG A 72 0.14 11.95 -6.40
CA ARG A 72 -0.41 13.22 -5.88
C ARG A 72 -1.31 13.91 -6.89
N ALA A 73 -0.93 13.93 -8.17
CA ALA A 73 -1.75 14.51 -9.23
C ALA A 73 -3.04 13.70 -9.47
N ALA A 74 -2.95 12.37 -9.40
CA ALA A 74 -4.08 11.46 -9.53
C ALA A 74 -5.03 11.60 -8.33
N ILE A 75 -4.52 11.67 -7.10
CA ILE A 75 -5.29 11.98 -5.89
C ILE A 75 -5.96 13.35 -6.00
N ALA A 76 -5.26 14.37 -6.50
CA ALA A 76 -5.85 15.68 -6.73
C ALA A 76 -7.01 15.64 -7.74
N ARG A 77 -6.86 14.87 -8.83
CA ARG A 77 -7.94 14.63 -9.81
C ARG A 77 -9.11 13.85 -9.21
N ALA A 78 -8.86 12.83 -8.39
CA ALA A 78 -9.92 12.10 -7.69
C ALA A 78 -10.73 13.05 -6.80
N ARG A 79 -10.05 13.88 -6.01
CA ARG A 79 -10.69 14.89 -5.15
C ARG A 79 -11.49 15.93 -5.94
N GLU A 80 -10.97 16.37 -7.09
CA GLU A 80 -11.72 17.25 -7.99
C GLU A 80 -13.00 16.58 -8.48
N LYS A 81 -12.92 15.32 -8.94
CA LYS A 81 -14.10 14.55 -9.39
C LYS A 81 -15.11 14.35 -8.26
N ILE A 82 -14.68 14.07 -7.04
CA ILE A 82 -15.55 13.98 -5.86
C ILE A 82 -16.27 15.31 -5.61
N SER A 83 -15.56 16.43 -5.77
CA SER A 83 -16.11 17.79 -5.61
C SER A 83 -17.11 18.13 -6.72
N LEU A 84 -16.94 17.55 -7.90
CA LEU A 84 -17.88 17.65 -9.02
C LEU A 84 -19.03 16.61 -8.94
N ASP A 85 -19.15 15.89 -7.82
CA ASP A 85 -20.11 14.80 -7.56
C ASP A 85 -20.02 13.63 -8.57
N ARG A 86 -18.90 13.51 -9.27
CA ARG A 86 -18.58 12.41 -10.19
C ARG A 86 -17.96 11.25 -9.42
N ILE A 87 -18.73 10.67 -8.51
CA ILE A 87 -18.24 9.67 -7.56
C ILE A 87 -17.78 8.39 -8.29
N GLU A 88 -18.46 7.96 -9.35
CA GLU A 88 -18.08 6.79 -10.17
C GLU A 88 -16.71 6.92 -10.83
N GLU A 89 -16.46 8.07 -11.46
CA GLU A 89 -15.17 8.35 -12.09
C GLU A 89 -14.04 8.53 -11.06
N ALA A 90 -14.36 9.09 -9.89
CA ALA A 90 -13.39 9.22 -8.81
C ALA A 90 -13.00 7.87 -8.23
N HIS A 91 -13.98 6.99 -7.98
CA HIS A 91 -13.75 5.65 -7.45
C HIS A 91 -12.90 4.81 -8.40
N GLY A 92 -13.22 4.78 -9.70
CA GLY A 92 -12.44 4.03 -10.69
C GLY A 92 -10.96 4.48 -10.74
N LEU A 93 -10.73 5.79 -10.68
CA LEU A 93 -9.38 6.35 -10.66
C LEU A 93 -8.63 6.01 -9.36
N LEU A 94 -9.33 5.94 -8.23
CA LEU A 94 -8.76 5.54 -6.94
C LEU A 94 -8.47 4.03 -6.85
N GLN A 95 -9.26 3.18 -7.50
CA GLN A 95 -8.98 1.74 -7.58
C GLN A 95 -7.71 1.46 -8.38
N GLU A 96 -7.54 2.12 -9.53
CA GLU A 96 -6.30 2.03 -10.33
C GLU A 96 -5.09 2.45 -9.48
N LEU A 97 -5.22 3.55 -8.72
CA LEU A 97 -4.23 4.01 -7.75
C LEU A 97 -3.92 3.02 -6.63
N GLU A 98 -4.91 2.25 -6.15
CA GLU A 98 -4.73 1.22 -5.13
C GLU A 98 -4.01 -0.01 -5.70
N GLU A 99 -4.29 -0.38 -6.96
CA GLU A 99 -3.58 -1.45 -7.65
C GLU A 99 -2.11 -1.09 -7.87
N GLU A 100 -1.83 0.18 -8.19
CA GLU A 100 -0.47 0.70 -8.35
C GLU A 100 0.25 0.92 -7.00
N HIS A 101 -0.48 1.31 -5.96
CA HIS A 101 0.03 1.61 -4.63
C HIS A 101 -0.77 0.91 -3.52
N PRO A 102 -0.62 -0.42 -3.38
CA PRO A 102 -1.39 -1.18 -2.41
C PRO A 102 -1.01 -0.79 -0.98
N GLY A 103 -2.01 -0.50 -0.15
CA GLY A 103 -1.81 -0.10 1.25
C GLY A 103 -1.58 1.40 1.46
N ASP A 104 -1.78 2.22 0.42
CA ASP A 104 -1.71 3.67 0.57
C ASP A 104 -2.84 4.20 1.47
N PRO A 105 -2.52 4.88 2.59
CA PRO A 105 -3.53 5.31 3.55
C PRO A 105 -4.44 6.42 3.01
N GLU A 106 -3.94 7.24 2.07
CA GLU A 106 -4.70 8.36 1.52
C GLU A 106 -5.68 7.88 0.43
N VAL A 107 -5.25 6.95 -0.42
CA VAL A 107 -6.12 6.28 -1.41
C VAL A 107 -7.20 5.47 -0.70
N ALA A 108 -6.85 4.67 0.32
CA ALA A 108 -7.81 3.87 1.09
C ALA A 108 -8.89 4.75 1.77
N MET A 109 -8.48 5.90 2.34
CA MET A 109 -9.43 6.85 2.94
C MET A 109 -10.39 7.43 1.89
N LEU A 110 -9.89 7.78 0.70
CA LEU A 110 -10.70 8.34 -0.37
C LEU A 110 -11.64 7.30 -1.00
N LEU A 111 -11.19 6.05 -1.17
CA LEU A 111 -12.03 4.94 -1.61
C LEU A 111 -13.21 4.75 -0.67
N ALA A 112 -12.96 4.62 0.63
CA ALA A 112 -14.01 4.48 1.64
C ALA A 112 -15.00 5.67 1.61
N GLN A 113 -14.51 6.89 1.36
CA GLN A 113 -15.37 8.07 1.22
C GLN A 113 -16.26 7.98 -0.03
N THR A 114 -15.72 7.54 -1.17
CA THR A 114 -16.49 7.37 -2.40
C THR A 114 -17.48 6.21 -2.31
N GLU A 115 -17.07 5.06 -1.76
CA GLU A 115 -17.92 3.89 -1.53
C GLU A 115 -19.12 4.23 -0.64
N SER A 116 -18.92 5.04 0.40
CA SER A 116 -20.01 5.49 1.26
C SER A 116 -21.04 6.38 0.54
N ARG A 117 -20.66 7.01 -0.57
CA ARG A 117 -21.53 7.89 -1.39
C ARG A 117 -22.10 7.17 -2.61
N MET A 118 -21.48 6.06 -3.00
CA MET A 118 -22.01 5.16 -4.01
C MET A 118 -23.14 4.31 -3.42
N PRO A 119 -24.16 3.98 -4.21
CA PRO A 119 -24.96 2.82 -3.87
C PRO A 119 -24.02 1.60 -3.82
N PRO A 120 -24.21 0.64 -2.88
CA PRO A 120 -23.45 -0.61 -2.92
C PRO A 120 -23.55 -1.14 -4.35
N PRO A 121 -22.46 -1.70 -4.93
CA PRO A 121 -22.53 -2.27 -6.26
C PRO A 121 -23.73 -3.21 -6.21
N GLN A 122 -24.81 -2.84 -6.92
CA GLN A 122 -25.94 -3.75 -7.06
C GLN A 122 -25.26 -5.00 -7.55
N ALA A 123 -25.30 -6.05 -6.72
CA ALA A 123 -24.59 -7.29 -7.00
C ALA A 123 -24.95 -7.64 -8.43
N PHE A 124 -24.05 -7.33 -9.37
CA PHE A 124 -24.18 -7.73 -10.73
C PHE A 124 -23.99 -9.22 -10.57
N ALA A 125 -25.13 -9.92 -10.46
CA ALA A 125 -25.20 -11.35 -10.59
C ALA A 125 -24.23 -11.67 -11.73
N PRO A 126 -23.24 -12.56 -11.51
CA PRO A 126 -22.24 -12.83 -12.51
C PRO A 126 -22.99 -13.06 -13.81
N ALA A 127 -22.73 -12.21 -14.80
CA ALA A 127 -23.37 -12.27 -16.09
C ALA A 127 -23.32 -13.74 -16.51
N SER A 128 -24.47 -14.40 -16.55
CA SER A 128 -24.56 -15.74 -17.12
C SER A 128 -23.85 -15.65 -18.47
N PRO A 129 -22.85 -16.50 -18.75
CA PRO A 129 -22.25 -16.52 -20.07
C PRO A 129 -23.30 -17.04 -21.05
N ALA A 130 -24.09 -16.13 -21.59
CA ALA A 130 -24.87 -16.35 -22.79
C ALA A 130 -23.88 -16.42 -23.95
N GLY A 131 -23.57 -17.64 -24.39
CA GLY A 131 -22.83 -17.85 -25.63
C GLY A 131 -21.82 -18.97 -25.60
N SER A 132 -22.24 -20.20 -25.31
CA SER A 132 -21.63 -21.35 -25.96
C SER A 132 -22.74 -22.17 -26.58
N ASP A 133 -23.08 -21.69 -27.78
CA ASP A 133 -23.51 -22.49 -28.91
C ASP A 133 -22.75 -23.83 -28.94
N ILE A 134 -23.34 -24.85 -28.33
CA ILE A 134 -23.07 -26.25 -28.64
C ILE A 134 -24.43 -26.90 -28.81
N GLY A 135 -25.07 -26.60 -29.94
CA GLY A 135 -26.00 -27.51 -30.56
C GLY A 135 -25.22 -28.74 -31.03
N LEU A 136 -24.95 -29.68 -30.12
CA LEU A 136 -24.64 -31.05 -30.54
C LEU A 136 -25.98 -31.75 -30.79
N ASP A 137 -26.54 -31.43 -31.96
CA ASP A 137 -27.61 -32.20 -32.56
C ASP A 137 -27.09 -33.61 -32.80
N LEU A 138 -27.64 -34.54 -32.02
CA LEU A 138 -27.62 -35.96 -32.32
C LEU A 138 -28.41 -36.19 -33.61
N ASP A 139 -27.74 -36.24 -34.76
CA ASP A 139 -28.32 -36.90 -35.93
C ASP A 139 -27.37 -37.96 -36.53
N VAL A 140 -27.86 -39.19 -36.40
CA VAL A 140 -27.36 -40.43 -36.96
C VAL A 140 -27.77 -40.48 -38.44
N GLY A 141 -26.80 -40.43 -39.35
CA GLY A 141 -27.02 -40.61 -40.79
C GLY A 141 -25.89 -41.38 -41.47
N PRO A 142 -26.15 -42.41 -42.31
CA PRO A 142 -25.17 -43.45 -42.59
C PRO A 142 -24.23 -43.15 -43.76
N ARG A 143 -22.99 -43.63 -43.58
CA ARG A 143 -22.01 -44.13 -44.57
C ARG A 143 -22.43 -44.08 -46.04
N ARG A 144 -21.67 -43.34 -46.85
CA ARG A 144 -21.39 -43.74 -48.24
C ARG A 144 -19.91 -43.63 -48.57
N VAL A 145 -19.30 -44.81 -48.64
CA VAL A 145 -18.05 -45.11 -49.34
C VAL A 145 -18.19 -44.69 -50.81
N ARG A 146 -17.25 -43.90 -51.32
CA ARG A 146 -16.92 -43.91 -52.76
C ARG A 146 -15.42 -43.81 -52.97
N HIS A 147 -14.88 -44.96 -53.39
CA HIS A 147 -13.67 -45.10 -54.17
C HIS A 147 -13.63 -44.13 -55.36
N ARG A 148 -12.46 -43.50 -55.57
CA ARG A 148 -11.84 -43.23 -56.88
C ARG A 148 -10.44 -42.67 -56.62
N GLU A 149 -9.41 -43.52 -56.61
CA GLU A 149 -8.47 -43.66 -57.73
C GLU A 149 -8.05 -42.34 -58.36
N ARG A 150 -6.76 -41.99 -58.19
CA ARG A 150 -5.91 -41.61 -59.33
C ARG A 150 -4.40 -41.75 -59.00
N PRO A 151 -3.61 -42.27 -59.95
CA PRO A 151 -2.23 -42.71 -59.76
C PRO A 151 -1.22 -41.58 -59.97
N SER A 152 0.04 -41.83 -59.60
CA SER A 152 1.23 -41.19 -60.17
C SER A 152 2.18 -42.26 -60.68
#